data_AF-A0AAW7IXI2-F1
#
_entry.id   AF-A0AAW7IXI2-F1
#
_cell.length_a   1.000
_cell.length_b   1.000
_cell.length_c   1.000
_cell.angle_alpha   90.00
_cell.angle_beta   90.00
_cell.angle_gamma   90.00
#
_symmetry.space_group_name_H-M   'P 1'
#
loop_
_entity.id
_entity.type
_entity.pdbx_description
1 polymer ?
#
loop_
_entity_poly.entity_id
_entity_poly.type
_entity_poly.pdbx_seq_one_letter_code
_entity_poly.pdbx_strand_id
1 'polypeptide(L)' 'MDYEKFFNDVKNWILECNSQAIKLGFGNDDFWNWVVNSLGELSTKYNSEPLVMAQTNMLLNWLEDTWEEVKNG' A
#
# COMPACT_ATOMS: atom_id res chain seq x y z
N MET A 1 -12.04 -9.23 -14.02
CA MET A 1 -10.73 -9.06 -13.36
C MET A 1 -10.05 -10.42 -13.26
N ASP A 2 -8.73 -10.47 -13.45
CA ASP A 2 -7.91 -11.65 -13.16
C ASP A 2 -7.50 -11.59 -11.67
N TYR A 3 -8.15 -12.40 -10.83
CA TYR A 3 -7.96 -12.35 -9.38
C TYR A 3 -6.60 -12.90 -8.95
N GLU A 4 -6.07 -13.92 -9.63
CA GLU A 4 -4.76 -14.48 -9.32
C GLU A 4 -3.67 -13.44 -9.57
N LYS A 5 -3.75 -12.76 -10.72
CA LYS A 5 -2.82 -11.67 -11.04
C LYS A 5 -2.94 -10.52 -10.04
N PHE A 6 -4.17 -10.12 -9.68
CA PHE A 6 -4.41 -9.06 -8.71
C PHE A 6 -3.78 -9.36 -7.34
N PHE A 7 -4.07 -10.53 -6.76
CA PHE A 7 -3.51 -10.87 -5.45
C PHE A 7 -2.00 -11.10 -5.49
N ASN A 8 -1.45 -11.53 -6.62
CA ASN A 8 0.01 -11.55 -6.82
C ASN A 8 0.62 -10.14 -6.83
N ASP A 9 -0.04 -9.17 -7.46
CA ASP A 9 0.41 -7.78 -7.41
C ASP A 9 0.30 -7.18 -6.01
N VAL A 10 -0.77 -7.47 -5.27
CA VAL A 10 -0.92 -7.05 -3.85
C VAL A 10 0.23 -7.60 -3.01
N LYS A 11 0.53 -8.91 -3.13
CA LYS A 11 1.66 -9.55 -2.45
C LYS A 11 2.98 -8.85 -2.81
N ASN A 12 3.21 -8.58 -4.09
CA ASN A 12 4.44 -7.93 -4.54
C ASN A 12 4.54 -6.49 -4.01
N TRP A 13 3.42 -5.75 -3.98
CA TRP A 13 3.36 -4.41 -3.43
C TRP A 13 3.72 -4.39 -1.93
N ILE A 14 3.25 -5.36 -1.14
CA ILE A 14 3.61 -5.48 0.29
C ILE A 14 5.13 -5.66 0.46
N LEU A 15 5.75 -6.52 -0.36
CA LEU A 15 7.20 -6.72 -0.32
C LEU A 15 7.97 -5.45 -0.71
N GLU A 16 7.48 -4.72 -1.70
CA GLU A 16 8.08 -3.45 -2.10
C GLU A 16 7.91 -2.39 -1.03
N CYS A 17 6.72 -2.27 -0.43
CA CYS A 17 6.40 -1.35 0.66
C CYS A 17 7.40 -1.49 1.81
N ASN A 18 7.71 -2.73 2.22
CA ASN A 18 8.72 -2.99 3.25
C ASN A 18 10.11 -2.45 2.87
N SER A 19 10.51 -2.59 1.60
CA SER A 19 11.78 -2.06 1.11
C SER A 19 11.79 -0.53 1.08
N GLN A 20 10.67 0.09 0.72
CA GLN A 20 10.54 1.54 0.63
C GLN A 20 10.44 2.20 2.02
N ALA A 21 9.82 1.54 3.00
CA ALA A 21 9.80 1.99 4.38
C ALA A 21 11.22 2.14 4.95
N ILE A 22 12.13 1.23 4.61
CA ILE A 22 13.55 1.31 4.99
C ILE A 22 14.26 2.41 4.21
N LYS A 23 14.02 2.47 2.89
CA LYS A 23 14.76 3.37 1.97
C LYS A 23 14.37 4.84 2.14
N LEU A 24 13.08 5.13 2.22
CA LEU A 24 12.52 6.49 2.28
C LEU A 24 12.34 6.96 3.72
N GLY A 25 12.33 6.02 4.68
CA GLY A 25 12.04 6.28 6.08
C GLY A 25 10.53 6.27 6.34
N PHE A 26 10.06 5.29 7.11
CA PHE A 26 8.63 5.04 7.37
C PHE A 26 7.86 6.27 7.89
N GLY A 27 8.51 7.14 8.66
CA GLY A 27 7.90 8.37 9.18
C GLY A 27 8.03 9.61 8.29
N ASN A 28 8.67 9.50 7.11
CA ASN A 28 8.91 10.63 6.23
C ASN A 28 7.80 10.76 5.18
N ASP A 29 7.48 11.99 4.80
CA ASP A 29 6.48 12.30 3.77
C ASP A 29 6.78 11.59 2.43
N ASP A 30 8.06 11.39 2.09
CA ASP A 30 8.47 10.66 0.88
C ASP A 30 7.92 9.23 0.83
N PHE A 31 7.91 8.53 1.98
CA PHE A 31 7.33 7.18 2.07
C PHE A 31 5.82 7.23 1.86
N TRP A 32 5.11 8.14 2.55
CA TRP A 32 3.66 8.26 2.45
C TRP A 32 3.18 8.72 1.07
N ASN A 33 3.93 9.61 0.43
CA ASN A 33 3.70 9.98 -0.97
C ASN A 33 3.87 8.78 -1.90
N TRP A 34 4.88 7.93 -1.69
CA TRP A 34 5.04 6.70 -2.45
C TRP A 34 3.88 5.72 -2.21
N VAL A 35 3.44 5.54 -0.96
CA VAL A 35 2.31 4.66 -0.61
C VAL A 35 1.04 5.08 -1.34
N VAL A 36 0.65 6.35 -1.24
CA VAL A 36 -0.59 6.85 -1.86
C VAL A 36 -0.54 6.74 -3.38
N ASN A 37 0.59 7.11 -4.00
CA ASN A 37 0.74 7.03 -5.46
C ASN A 37 0.70 5.58 -5.95
N SER A 38 1.47 4.68 -5.33
CA SER A 38 1.56 3.28 -5.77
C SER A 38 0.27 2.49 -5.52
N LEU A 39 -0.48 2.78 -4.44
CA LEU A 39 -1.82 2.22 -4.25
C LEU A 39 -2.83 2.76 -5.27
N GLY A 40 -2.73 4.03 -5.66
CA GLY A 40 -3.51 4.62 -6.74
C GLY A 40 -3.22 3.98 -8.11
N GLU A 41 -1.95 3.68 -8.39
CA GLU A 41 -1.55 2.93 -9.59
C GLU A 41 -2.08 1.48 -9.56
N LEU A 42 -2.00 0.81 -8.41
CA LEU A 42 -2.55 -0.54 -8.24
C LEU A 42 -4.07 -0.55 -8.45
N SER A 43 -4.80 0.44 -7.93
CA SER A 43 -6.25 0.51 -8.11
C SER A 43 -6.65 0.76 -9.56
N THR A 44 -6.02 1.73 -10.22
CA THR A 44 -6.31 2.10 -11.61
C THR A 44 -5.92 0.99 -12.60
N LYS A 45 -4.86 0.22 -12.34
CA LYS A 45 -4.46 -0.96 -13.13
C LYS A 45 -5.60 -1.98 -13.30
N TYR A 46 -6.49 -2.06 -12.31
CA TYR A 46 -7.65 -2.94 -12.31
C TYR A 46 -8.98 -2.18 -12.42
N ASN A 47 -8.97 -1.04 -13.13
CA ASN A 47 -10.15 -0.21 -13.40
C ASN A 47 -10.91 0.24 -12.15
N SER A 48 -10.22 0.38 -11.02
CA SER A 48 -10.81 0.77 -9.74
C SER A 48 -12.01 -0.11 -9.33
N GLU A 49 -11.95 -1.39 -9.68
CA GLU A 49 -12.95 -2.39 -9.28
C GLU A 49 -13.17 -2.36 -7.75
N PRO A 50 -14.40 -2.53 -7.24
CA PRO A 50 -14.71 -2.34 -5.82
C PRO A 50 -13.85 -3.15 -4.85
N LEU A 51 -13.52 -4.39 -5.21
CA LEU A 51 -12.64 -5.25 -4.40
C LEU A 51 -11.22 -4.69 -4.32
N VAL A 52 -10.72 -4.13 -5.43
CA VAL A 52 -9.38 -3.57 -5.50
C VAL A 52 -9.30 -2.31 -4.65
N MET A 53 -10.29 -1.42 -4.77
CA MET A 53 -10.40 -0.23 -3.92
C MET A 53 -10.48 -0.60 -2.43
N ALA A 54 -11.26 -1.62 -2.08
CA ALA A 54 -11.34 -2.11 -0.71
C ALA A 54 -9.97 -2.63 -0.22
N GLN A 55 -9.26 -3.38 -1.06
CA GLN A 55 -7.94 -3.92 -0.72
C GLN A 55 -6.89 -2.81 -0.56
N THR A 56 -6.87 -1.80 -1.43
CA THR A 56 -5.91 -0.68 -1.33
C THR A 56 -6.18 0.16 -0.09
N ASN A 57 -7.46 0.40 0.25
CA ASN A 57 -7.82 1.12 1.47
C ASN A 57 -7.44 0.32 2.73
N MET A 58 -7.64 -1.00 2.72
CA MET A 58 -7.22 -1.86 3.82
C MET A 58 -5.70 -1.80 4.05
N LEU A 59 -4.90 -1.78 2.97
CA LEU A 59 -3.44 -1.68 3.08
C LEU A 59 -2.99 -0.32 3.61
N LEU A 60 -3.63 0.78 3.18
CA LEU A 60 -3.34 2.11 3.70
C LEU A 60 -3.67 2.18 5.20
N ASN A 61 -4.86 1.74 5.61
CA ASN A 61 -5.26 1.74 7.02
C ASN A 61 -4.30 0.92 7.88
N TRP A 62 -3.87 -0.26 7.40
CA TRP A 62 -2.88 -1.07 8.11
C TRP A 62 -1.56 -0.33 8.35
N LEU A 63 -1.08 0.44 7.37
CA LEU A 63 0.13 1.25 7.53
C LEU A 63 -0.08 2.41 8.52
N GLU A 64 -1.24 3.07 8.48
CA GLU A 64 -1.60 4.15 9.41
C GLU A 64 -1.66 3.64 10.85
N ASP A 65 -2.32 2.50 11.07
CA ASP A 65 -2.37 1.84 12.38
C ASP A 65 -0.96 1.50 12.88
N THR A 66 -0.13 0.93 12.00
CA THR A 66 1.28 0.59 12.32
C THR A 66 2.09 1.84 12.68
N TRP A 67 1.86 2.96 11.99
CA TRP A 67 2.53 4.23 12.27
C TRP A 67 2.12 4.83 13.61
N GLU A 68 0.83 4.79 13.94
CA GLU A 68 0.35 5.24 15.24
C GLU A 68 0.90 4.36 16.38
N GLU A 69 1.04 3.06 16.20
CA GLU A 69 1.70 2.18 17.19
C GLU A 69 3.17 2.57 17.40
N VAL A 70 3.93 2.81 16.32
CA VAL A 70 5.35 3.21 16.39
C VAL A 70 5.54 4.59 17.01
N LYS A 71 4.61 5.52 16.77
CA LYS A 71 4.68 6.90 17.28
C LYS A 71 4.31 6.99 18.77
N ASN A 72 3.39 6.15 19.22
CA ASN A 72 2.87 6.16 20.59
C ASN A 72 3.61 5.20 21.56
N GLY A 73 4.51 4.35 21.05
CA GLY A 73 5.37 3.44 21.83
C GLY A 73 6.75 4.03 22.13
#